data_AF-A0A9P6K6T3-F1
#
_entry.id   AF-A0A9P6K6T3-F1
#
_cell.length_a   1.000
_cell.length_b   1.000
_cell.length_c   1.000
_cell.angle_alpha   90.00
_cell.angle_beta   90.00
_cell.angle_gamma   90.00
#
_symmetry.space_group_name_H-M   'P 1'
#
loop_
_entity.id
_entity.type
_entity.pdbx_description
1 polymer ?
#
loop_
_entity_poly.entity_id
_entity_poly.type
_entity_poly.pdbx_seq_one_letter_code
_entity_poly.pdbx_strand_id
1 'polypeptide(L)'
;MGSALSIGAGFQDHEHYRSEARKNSALRQQYSQQSQTAYKSGNGAKAKELSLKAKEYGREMDRYNNMARDMVFKLNNTNRPSNELDLHGLKVREALDITRERLTKFVKNKEPNLMIIVGRGKNSINGVAKIKPAVTELVNEFHIKATPNKPNQGCIWVEPAGPEGVDLSWIDDLFQELAKKLWAFLGFGR
;
A
#
# COMPACT_ATOMS: atom_id res chain seq x y z
N MET A 1 26.01 15.48 18.79
CA MET A 1 26.12 14.00 18.80
C MET A 1 24.88 13.46 19.48
N GLY A 2 23.96 12.84 18.74
CA GLY A 2 22.68 12.40 19.28
C GLY A 2 21.99 11.38 18.38
N SER A 3 21.91 10.15 18.92
CA SER A 3 20.97 9.07 18.61
C SER A 3 21.04 8.36 17.25
N ALA A 4 22.02 7.47 17.10
CA ALA A 4 21.93 6.31 16.21
C ALA A 4 21.15 5.13 16.85
N LEU A 5 20.58 5.30 18.04
CA LEU A 5 19.96 4.22 18.83
C LEU A 5 18.45 4.07 18.63
N SER A 6 17.76 5.03 18.00
CA SER A 6 16.29 4.95 17.81
C SER A 6 15.85 4.18 16.57
N ILE A 7 16.72 4.00 15.59
CA ILE A 7 16.37 3.34 14.30
C ILE A 7 16.25 1.83 14.48
N GLY A 8 17.01 1.23 15.40
CA GLY A 8 17.03 -0.22 15.62
C GLY A 8 15.74 -0.80 16.22
N ALA A 9 15.13 -0.11 17.18
CA ALA A 9 13.89 -0.57 17.83
C ALA A 9 12.67 -0.45 16.89
N GLY A 10 12.53 0.67 16.18
CA GLY A 10 11.43 0.87 15.23
C GLY A 10 11.48 -0.08 14.02
N PHE A 11 12.69 -0.53 13.64
CA PHE A 11 12.86 -1.51 12.57
C PHE A 11 12.47 -2.93 13.00
N GLN A 12 12.71 -3.30 14.26
CA GLN A 12 12.36 -4.62 14.80
C GLN A 12 10.83 -4.79 14.96
N ASP A 13 10.12 -3.73 15.30
CA ASP A 13 8.69 -3.79 15.60
C ASP A 13 7.79 -3.93 14.35
N HIS A 14 8.07 -3.19 13.27
CA HIS A 14 7.25 -3.30 12.05
C HIS A 14 7.48 -4.62 11.31
N GLU A 15 8.73 -5.14 11.29
CA GLU A 15 9.02 -6.43 10.67
C GLU A 15 8.40 -7.59 11.47
N HIS A 16 8.29 -7.46 12.79
CA HIS A 16 7.49 -8.38 13.60
C HIS A 16 6.03 -8.43 13.11
N TYR A 17 5.37 -7.27 12.95
CA TYR A 17 4.01 -7.24 12.41
C TYR A 17 3.92 -7.79 10.97
N ARG A 18 4.92 -7.54 10.13
CA ARG A 18 4.97 -8.16 8.79
C ARG A 18 5.10 -9.68 8.88
N SER A 19 5.89 -10.19 9.81
CA SER A 19 6.04 -11.62 10.06
C SER A 19 4.72 -12.25 10.51
N GLU A 20 4.02 -11.65 11.46
CA GLU A 20 2.69 -12.11 11.90
C GLU A 20 1.67 -12.07 10.76
N ALA A 21 1.68 -11.03 9.93
CA ALA A 21 0.83 -10.98 8.75
C ALA A 21 1.13 -12.12 7.76
N ARG A 22 2.40 -12.48 7.55
CA ARG A 22 2.78 -13.62 6.69
C ARG A 22 2.30 -14.96 7.27
N LYS A 23 2.42 -15.18 8.59
CA LYS A 23 1.90 -16.38 9.25
C LYS A 23 0.38 -16.51 9.07
N ASN A 24 -0.35 -15.43 9.33
CA ASN A 24 -1.81 -15.39 9.13
C ASN A 24 -2.21 -15.59 7.66
N SER A 25 -1.41 -15.07 6.72
CA SER A 25 -1.60 -15.30 5.28
C SER A 25 -1.48 -16.79 4.90
N ALA A 26 -0.46 -17.48 5.43
CA ALA A 26 -0.25 -18.91 5.21
C ALA A 26 -1.42 -19.75 5.78
N LEU A 27 -1.86 -19.44 7.00
CA LEU A 27 -3.00 -20.10 7.63
C LEU A 27 -4.29 -19.85 6.85
N ARG A 28 -4.56 -18.61 6.42
CA ARG A 28 -5.69 -18.29 5.54
C ARG A 28 -5.67 -19.15 4.27
N GLN A 29 -4.53 -19.25 3.60
CA GLN A 29 -4.39 -20.03 2.38
C GLN A 29 -4.68 -21.52 2.64
N GLN A 30 -4.10 -22.08 3.71
CA GLN A 30 -4.32 -23.46 4.12
C GLN A 30 -5.81 -23.75 4.38
N TYR A 31 -6.47 -22.95 5.21
CA TYR A 31 -7.89 -23.15 5.52
C TYR A 31 -8.80 -22.91 4.30
N SER A 32 -8.44 -21.98 3.42
CA SER A 32 -9.17 -21.76 2.16
C SER A 32 -9.08 -22.98 1.25
N GLN A 33 -7.89 -23.57 1.08
CA GLN A 33 -7.72 -24.79 0.29
C GLN A 33 -8.50 -25.96 0.88
N GLN A 34 -8.43 -26.17 2.20
CA GLN A 34 -9.21 -27.22 2.86
C GLN A 34 -10.73 -27.00 2.71
N SER A 35 -11.20 -25.76 2.81
CA SER A 35 -12.61 -25.40 2.59
C SER A 35 -13.06 -25.78 1.17
N GLN A 36 -12.24 -25.48 0.16
CA GLN A 36 -12.53 -25.85 -1.23
C GLN A 36 -12.56 -27.38 -1.42
N THR A 37 -11.64 -28.12 -0.81
CA THR A 37 -11.64 -29.58 -0.85
C THR A 37 -12.90 -30.16 -0.21
N ALA A 38 -13.29 -29.68 0.98
CA ALA A 38 -14.51 -30.12 1.66
C ALA A 38 -15.79 -29.81 0.86
N TYR A 39 -15.83 -28.66 0.18
CA TYR A 39 -16.93 -28.32 -0.70
C TYR A 39 -17.02 -29.28 -1.89
N LYS A 40 -15.89 -29.56 -2.55
CA LYS A 40 -15.81 -30.51 -3.68
C LYS A 40 -16.18 -31.94 -3.27
N SER A 41 -15.99 -32.32 -2.01
CA SER A 41 -16.39 -33.63 -1.48
C SER A 41 -17.84 -33.66 -0.95
N GLY A 42 -18.65 -32.62 -1.19
CA GLY A 42 -20.04 -32.55 -0.74
C GLY A 42 -20.25 -32.24 0.74
N ASN A 43 -19.19 -31.99 1.52
CA ASN A 43 -19.29 -31.67 2.94
C ASN A 43 -19.43 -30.14 3.16
N GLY A 44 -20.63 -29.63 2.89
CA GLY A 44 -20.94 -28.20 2.99
C GLY A 44 -20.78 -27.61 4.40
N ALA A 45 -21.10 -28.38 5.44
CA ALA A 45 -20.94 -27.95 6.83
C ALA A 45 -19.46 -27.71 7.17
N LYS A 46 -18.59 -28.67 6.82
CA LYS A 46 -17.15 -28.54 7.03
C LYS A 46 -16.53 -27.45 6.16
N ALA A 47 -16.98 -27.33 4.91
CA ALA A 47 -16.54 -26.26 4.02
C ALA A 47 -16.83 -24.87 4.61
N LYS A 48 -18.03 -24.68 5.18
CA LYS A 48 -18.42 -23.43 5.84
C LYS A 48 -17.55 -23.13 7.07
N GLU A 49 -17.32 -24.11 7.94
CA GLU A 49 -16.46 -23.96 9.13
C GLU A 49 -15.04 -23.49 8.73
N LEU A 50 -14.43 -24.17 7.76
CA LEU A 50 -13.08 -23.86 7.27
C LEU A 50 -13.02 -22.51 6.56
N SER A 51 -14.08 -22.13 5.83
CA SER A 51 -14.20 -20.82 5.20
C SER A 51 -14.22 -19.69 6.24
N LEU A 52 -14.95 -19.88 7.36
CA LEU A 52 -14.98 -18.92 8.46
C LEU A 52 -13.59 -18.78 9.12
N LYS A 53 -12.86 -19.88 9.32
CA LYS A 53 -11.47 -19.84 9.79
C LYS A 53 -10.55 -19.09 8.83
N ALA A 54 -10.66 -19.34 7.53
CA ALA A 54 -9.88 -18.61 6.52
C ALA A 54 -10.18 -17.10 6.54
N LYS A 55 -11.45 -16.71 6.75
CA LYS A 55 -11.85 -15.30 6.90
C LYS A 55 -11.29 -14.68 8.18
N GLU A 56 -11.27 -15.41 9.29
CA GLU A 56 -10.66 -14.95 10.56
C GLU A 56 -9.18 -14.62 10.37
N TYR A 57 -8.40 -15.57 9.85
CA TYR A 57 -6.97 -15.35 9.58
C TYR A 57 -6.75 -14.26 8.51
N GLY A 58 -7.68 -14.07 7.59
CA GLY A 58 -7.67 -12.92 6.68
C GLY A 58 -7.79 -11.58 7.41
N ARG A 59 -8.71 -11.47 8.37
CA ARG A 59 -8.87 -10.26 9.20
C ARG A 59 -7.64 -9.97 10.04
N GLU A 60 -7.06 -10.99 10.69
CA GLU A 60 -5.83 -10.80 11.46
C GLU A 60 -4.62 -10.46 10.57
N MET A 61 -4.50 -11.08 9.39
CA MET A 61 -3.50 -10.70 8.39
C MET A 61 -3.61 -9.21 8.03
N ASP A 62 -4.82 -8.72 7.74
CA ASP A 62 -5.04 -7.31 7.41
C ASP A 62 -4.72 -6.40 8.60
N ARG A 63 -5.12 -6.79 9.82
CA ARG A 63 -4.81 -6.05 11.06
C ARG A 63 -3.31 -5.88 11.25
N TYR A 64 -2.53 -6.95 11.16
CA TYR A 64 -1.07 -6.88 11.30
C TYR A 64 -0.41 -6.10 10.15
N ASN A 65 -0.90 -6.23 8.91
CA ASN A 65 -0.42 -5.40 7.81
C ASN A 65 -0.66 -3.91 8.06
N ASN A 66 -1.83 -3.54 8.61
CA ASN A 66 -2.15 -2.16 8.93
C ASN A 66 -1.26 -1.63 10.06
N MET A 67 -1.01 -2.41 11.12
CA MET A 67 -0.06 -2.04 12.18
C MET A 67 1.34 -1.78 11.61
N ALA A 68 1.84 -2.65 10.74
CA ALA A 68 3.13 -2.47 10.07
C ALA A 68 3.15 -1.22 9.18
N ARG A 69 2.08 -1.01 8.38
CA ARG A 69 1.91 0.17 7.52
C ARG A 69 1.97 1.45 8.33
N ASP A 70 1.16 1.55 9.38
CA ASP A 70 1.01 2.76 10.19
C ASP A 70 2.32 3.10 10.90
N MET A 71 3.05 2.07 11.38
CA MET A 71 4.35 2.25 11.99
C MET A 71 5.40 2.78 11.00
N VAL A 72 5.54 2.14 9.83
CA VAL A 72 6.46 2.60 8.77
C VAL A 72 6.11 4.01 8.33
N PHE A 73 4.83 4.28 8.06
CA PHE A 73 4.37 5.59 7.63
C PHE A 73 4.69 6.67 8.66
N LYS A 74 4.41 6.41 9.95
CA LYS A 74 4.71 7.34 11.04
C LYS A 74 6.21 7.62 11.15
N LEU A 75 7.03 6.56 11.18
CA LEU A 75 8.50 6.69 11.25
C LEU A 75 9.05 7.54 10.09
N ASN A 76 8.53 7.31 8.88
CA ASN A 76 8.98 8.02 7.69
C ASN A 76 8.54 9.49 7.69
N ASN A 77 7.37 9.83 8.24
CA ASN A 77 6.73 11.15 8.00
C ASN A 77 6.66 12.08 9.24
N THR A 78 6.97 11.63 10.46
CA THR A 78 6.77 12.44 11.70
C THR A 78 7.46 13.79 11.68
N ASN A 79 8.63 13.92 11.06
CA ASN A 79 9.43 15.16 11.03
C ASN A 79 9.62 15.71 9.62
N ARG A 80 8.69 15.40 8.71
CA ARG A 80 8.78 15.85 7.31
C ARG A 80 8.01 17.14 7.07
N PRO A 81 8.47 17.98 6.13
CA PRO A 81 7.68 19.09 5.62
C PRO A 81 6.32 18.62 5.09
N SER A 82 5.31 19.49 5.14
CA SER A 82 3.95 19.14 4.70
C SER A 82 3.87 18.79 3.21
N ASN A 83 4.74 19.37 2.38
CA ASN A 83 4.85 19.08 0.95
C ASN A 83 5.72 17.85 0.62
N GLU A 84 6.11 17.06 1.62
CA GLU A 84 6.77 15.77 1.42
C GLU A 84 5.86 14.62 1.86
N LEU A 85 5.89 13.53 1.10
CA LEU A 85 5.22 12.29 1.43
C LEU A 85 6.18 11.12 1.22
N ASP A 86 6.55 10.44 2.29
CA ASP A 86 7.47 9.32 2.22
C ASP A 86 6.79 7.96 2.39
N LEU A 87 6.82 7.19 1.31
CA LEU A 87 6.17 5.89 1.12
C LEU A 87 7.18 4.75 1.05
N HIS A 88 8.48 5.02 1.27
CA HIS A 88 9.48 3.97 1.17
C HIS A 88 9.23 2.86 2.20
N GLY A 89 9.39 1.60 1.78
CA GLY A 89 9.17 0.44 2.66
C GLY A 89 7.71 0.02 2.82
N LEU A 90 6.75 0.78 2.29
CA LEU A 90 5.35 0.36 2.23
C LEU A 90 5.11 -0.67 1.12
N LYS A 91 4.02 -1.42 1.22
CA LYS A 91 3.52 -2.24 0.09
C LYS A 91 2.85 -1.33 -0.93
N VAL A 92 2.80 -1.76 -2.20
CA VAL A 92 2.23 -0.98 -3.31
C VAL A 92 0.80 -0.50 -3.00
N ARG A 93 -0.08 -1.39 -2.54
CA ARG A 93 -1.47 -1.03 -2.17
C ARG A 93 -1.51 0.07 -1.11
N GLU A 94 -0.73 -0.10 -0.05
CA GLU A 94 -0.67 0.86 1.06
C GLU A 94 -0.18 2.24 0.58
N ALA A 95 0.84 2.25 -0.29
CA ALA A 95 1.37 3.48 -0.87
C ALA A 95 0.34 4.19 -1.76
N LEU A 96 -0.44 3.45 -2.55
CA LEU A 96 -1.51 4.02 -3.39
C LEU A 96 -2.64 4.61 -2.54
N ASP A 97 -3.09 3.89 -1.51
CA ASP A 97 -4.16 4.34 -0.60
C ASP A 97 -3.78 5.68 0.07
N ILE A 98 -2.55 5.77 0.57
CA ILE A 98 -2.02 6.98 1.22
C ILE A 98 -1.82 8.11 0.20
N THR A 99 -1.30 7.79 -1.00
CA THR A 99 -1.10 8.78 -2.07
C THR A 99 -2.42 9.43 -2.47
N ARG A 100 -3.48 8.64 -2.62
CA ARG A 100 -4.83 9.14 -2.92
C ARG A 100 -5.29 10.18 -1.90
N GLU A 101 -5.28 9.81 -0.63
CA GLU A 101 -5.70 10.73 0.44
C GLU A 101 -4.86 12.00 0.47
N ARG A 102 -3.56 11.89 0.18
CA ARG A 102 -2.66 13.04 0.12
C ARG A 102 -2.93 13.92 -1.11
N LEU A 103 -3.18 13.33 -2.28
CA LEU A 103 -3.50 14.05 -3.51
C LEU A 103 -4.84 14.79 -3.40
N THR A 104 -5.85 14.18 -2.80
CA THR A 104 -7.13 14.85 -2.52
C THR A 104 -6.91 16.12 -1.69
N LYS A 105 -6.06 16.05 -0.63
CA LYS A 105 -5.70 17.23 0.17
C LYS A 105 -4.88 18.24 -0.63
N PHE A 106 -3.91 17.76 -1.41
CA PHE A 106 -3.04 18.57 -2.25
C PHE A 106 -3.85 19.44 -3.24
N VAL A 107 -4.80 18.82 -3.95
CA VAL A 107 -5.71 19.49 -4.88
C VAL A 107 -6.62 20.47 -4.14
N LYS A 108 -7.29 20.01 -3.08
CA LYS A 108 -8.25 20.84 -2.31
C LYS A 108 -7.60 22.10 -1.74
N ASN A 109 -6.35 21.97 -1.28
CA ASN A 109 -5.60 23.06 -0.66
C ASN A 109 -4.84 23.93 -1.67
N LYS A 110 -4.89 23.61 -2.97
CA LYS A 110 -4.14 24.29 -4.04
C LYS A 110 -2.65 24.42 -3.71
N GLU A 111 -2.08 23.34 -3.21
CA GLU A 111 -0.68 23.33 -2.79
C GLU A 111 0.26 23.50 -4.00
N PRO A 112 1.38 24.21 -3.83
CA PRO A 112 2.24 24.60 -4.95
C PRO A 112 3.10 23.47 -5.52
N ASN A 113 3.34 22.41 -4.73
CA ASN A 113 4.08 21.21 -5.13
C ASN A 113 3.97 20.13 -4.06
N LEU A 114 4.20 18.88 -4.46
CA LEU A 114 4.31 17.74 -3.55
C LEU A 114 5.46 16.84 -4.01
N MET A 115 6.38 16.52 -3.10
CA MET A 115 7.44 15.54 -3.34
C MET A 115 7.05 14.20 -2.72
N ILE A 116 6.88 13.18 -3.56
CA ILE A 116 6.60 11.81 -3.11
C ILE A 116 7.88 10.99 -3.16
N ILE A 117 8.32 10.47 -2.01
CA ILE A 117 9.50 9.62 -1.86
C ILE A 117 9.03 8.17 -1.90
N VAL A 118 9.44 7.44 -2.93
CA VAL A 118 9.06 6.03 -3.17
C VAL A 118 10.21 5.05 -2.94
N GLY A 119 11.39 5.58 -2.60
CA GLY A 119 12.62 4.83 -2.43
C GLY A 119 13.30 4.46 -3.75
N ARG A 120 14.57 4.03 -3.67
CA ARG A 120 15.42 3.72 -4.84
C ARG A 120 15.21 2.32 -5.43
N GLY A 121 14.29 1.52 -4.87
CA GLY A 121 14.03 0.16 -5.34
C GLY A 121 15.07 -0.91 -4.96
N LYS A 122 16.14 -0.58 -4.22
CA LYS A 122 17.24 -1.51 -3.89
C LYS A 122 16.82 -2.78 -3.11
N ASN A 123 15.72 -2.71 -2.36
CA ASN A 123 15.19 -3.82 -1.54
C ASN A 123 13.88 -4.40 -2.09
N SER A 124 13.52 -4.09 -3.33
CA SER A 124 12.33 -4.68 -3.93
C SER A 124 12.55 -6.18 -4.14
N ILE A 125 11.55 -7.00 -3.78
CA ILE A 125 11.57 -8.44 -4.08
C ILE A 125 11.70 -8.59 -5.61
N ASN A 126 12.76 -9.26 -6.06
CA ASN A 126 13.17 -9.40 -7.47
C ASN A 126 13.63 -8.10 -8.18
N GLY A 127 14.01 -7.04 -7.46
CA GLY A 127 14.58 -5.83 -8.06
C GLY A 127 13.58 -4.94 -8.81
N VAL A 128 12.28 -5.25 -8.78
CA VAL A 128 11.24 -4.46 -9.44
C VAL A 128 10.71 -3.39 -8.48
N ALA A 129 11.09 -2.13 -8.71
CA ALA A 129 10.54 -0.98 -8.00
C ALA A 129 9.07 -0.76 -8.41
N LYS A 130 8.12 -1.41 -7.71
CA LYS A 130 6.69 -1.37 -8.07
C LYS A 130 5.94 -0.12 -7.60
N ILE A 131 6.42 0.57 -6.56
CA ILE A 131 5.74 1.75 -6.02
C ILE A 131 5.82 2.93 -6.98
N LYS A 132 7.01 3.24 -7.52
CA LYS A 132 7.20 4.37 -8.42
C LYS A 132 6.26 4.37 -9.62
N PRO A 133 6.19 3.31 -10.46
CA PRO A 133 5.28 3.30 -11.60
C PRO A 133 3.82 3.40 -11.15
N ALA A 134 3.40 2.68 -10.11
CA ALA A 134 2.02 2.70 -9.63
C ALA A 134 1.61 4.09 -9.11
N VAL A 135 2.46 4.77 -8.34
CA VAL A 135 2.20 6.13 -7.85
C VAL A 135 2.21 7.14 -8.99
N THR A 136 3.10 6.98 -9.97
CA THR A 136 3.15 7.89 -11.14
C THR A 136 1.87 7.76 -11.97
N GLU A 137 1.43 6.53 -12.23
CA GLU A 137 0.16 6.24 -12.91
C GLU A 137 -1.02 6.87 -12.17
N LEU A 138 -1.11 6.68 -10.86
CA LEU A 138 -2.17 7.27 -10.04
C LEU A 138 -2.17 8.81 -10.13
N VAL A 139 -1.02 9.48 -10.04
CA VAL A 139 -0.97 10.95 -10.14
C VAL A 139 -1.42 11.42 -11.54
N ASN A 140 -1.06 10.68 -12.59
CA ASN A 140 -1.49 10.98 -13.95
C ASN A 140 -3.00 10.77 -14.17
N GLU A 141 -3.61 9.79 -13.49
CA GLU A 141 -5.07 9.60 -13.49
C GLU A 141 -5.79 10.79 -12.86
N PHE A 142 -5.16 11.48 -11.90
CA PHE A 142 -5.64 12.76 -11.37
C PHE A 142 -5.45 13.93 -12.36
N HIS A 143 -4.94 13.69 -13.56
CA HIS A 143 -4.56 14.72 -14.53
C HIS A 143 -3.57 15.77 -13.97
N ILE A 144 -2.79 15.38 -12.97
CA ILE A 144 -1.73 16.21 -12.38
C ILE A 144 -0.40 15.76 -12.97
N LYS A 145 0.46 16.72 -13.31
CA LYS A 145 1.78 16.41 -13.88
C LYS A 145 2.72 15.85 -12.82
N ALA A 146 3.17 14.61 -13.05
CA ALA A 146 4.18 13.93 -12.27
C ALA A 146 5.53 13.86 -13.02
N THR A 147 6.60 14.31 -12.37
CA THR A 147 7.97 14.17 -12.87
C THR A 147 8.74 13.16 -12.01
N PRO A 148 8.89 11.90 -12.46
CA PRO A 148 9.67 10.91 -11.73
C PRO A 148 11.17 11.26 -11.73
N ASN A 149 11.88 10.72 -10.75
CA ASN A 149 13.32 10.90 -10.53
C ASN A 149 13.77 12.33 -10.19
N LYS A 150 12.84 13.19 -9.77
CA LYS A 150 13.13 14.57 -9.33
C LYS A 150 12.82 14.70 -7.83
N PRO A 151 13.77 15.17 -6.99
CA PRO A 151 15.15 15.59 -7.34
C PRO A 151 16.13 14.44 -7.53
N ASN A 152 15.76 13.19 -7.19
CA ASN A 152 16.62 12.02 -7.35
C ASN A 152 15.81 10.77 -7.70
N GLN A 153 16.49 9.66 -8.03
CA GLN A 153 15.87 8.38 -8.43
C GLN A 153 14.87 7.79 -7.41
N GLY A 154 14.83 8.26 -6.16
CA GLY A 154 13.89 7.80 -5.16
C GLY A 154 12.60 8.62 -5.08
N CYS A 155 12.42 9.64 -5.93
CA CYS A 155 11.36 10.64 -5.78
C CYS A 155 10.49 10.80 -7.03
N ILE A 156 9.29 11.33 -6.83
CA ILE A 156 8.36 11.83 -7.84
C ILE A 156 7.99 13.26 -7.43
N TRP A 157 8.19 14.21 -8.33
CA TRP A 157 7.78 15.60 -8.13
C TRP A 157 6.40 15.83 -8.75
N VAL A 158 5.46 16.30 -7.95
CA VAL A 158 4.08 16.59 -8.37
C VAL A 158 3.90 18.10 -8.47
N GLU A 159 3.48 18.56 -9.65
CA GLU A 159 3.18 19.97 -9.94
C GLU A 159 1.81 20.38 -9.39
N PRO A 160 1.54 21.68 -9.18
CA PRO A 160 0.23 22.13 -8.73
C PRO A 160 -0.83 21.74 -9.75
N ALA A 161 -2.05 21.47 -9.27
CA ALA A 161 -3.20 21.28 -10.15
C ALA A 161 -3.42 22.56 -11.00
N GLY A 162 -3.91 22.38 -12.24
CA GLY A 162 -4.25 23.48 -13.13
C GLY A 162 -5.28 24.44 -12.53
N PRO A 163 -5.44 25.65 -13.10
CA PRO A 163 -6.36 26.67 -12.57
C PRO A 163 -7.83 26.22 -12.54
N GLU A 164 -8.22 25.36 -13.48
CA GLU A 164 -9.51 24.65 -13.53
C GLU A 164 -9.75 23.67 -12.37
N GLY A 165 -8.71 23.29 -11.62
CA GLY A 165 -8.79 22.24 -10.59
C GLY A 165 -8.85 20.83 -11.17
N VAL A 166 -9.04 19.83 -10.30
CA VAL A 166 -9.21 18.42 -10.68
C VAL A 166 -10.58 17.97 -10.19
N ASP A 167 -11.39 17.39 -11.06
CA ASP A 167 -12.61 16.68 -10.65
C ASP A 167 -12.20 15.42 -9.88
N LEU A 168 -12.73 15.26 -8.67
CA LEU A 168 -12.39 14.17 -7.75
C LEU A 168 -13.55 13.17 -7.58
N SER A 169 -14.67 13.38 -8.25
CA SER A 169 -15.90 12.57 -8.10
C SER A 169 -15.72 11.10 -8.48
N TRP A 170 -14.77 10.80 -9.36
CA TRP A 170 -14.49 9.47 -9.89
C TRP A 170 -13.46 8.66 -9.07
N ILE A 171 -12.80 9.27 -8.07
CA ILE A 171 -11.66 8.65 -7.37
C ILE A 171 -12.01 7.33 -6.70
N ASP A 172 -13.18 7.24 -6.07
CA ASP A 172 -13.57 6.03 -5.35
C ASP A 172 -13.79 4.86 -6.32
N ASP A 173 -14.36 5.13 -7.51
CA ASP A 173 -14.57 4.12 -8.56
C ASP A 173 -13.26 3.64 -9.18
N LEU A 174 -12.31 4.55 -9.43
CA LEU A 174 -10.97 4.20 -9.92
C LEU A 174 -10.31 3.17 -8.99
N PHE A 175 -10.35 3.41 -7.68
CA PHE A 175 -9.65 2.55 -6.73
C PHE A 175 -10.26 1.16 -6.63
N GLN A 176 -11.59 1.06 -6.76
CA GLN A 176 -12.24 -0.25 -6.87
C GLN A 176 -11.74 -0.99 -8.12
N GLU A 177 -11.57 -0.29 -9.24
CA GLU A 177 -11.02 -0.89 -10.47
C GLU A 177 -9.53 -1.24 -10.37
N LEU A 178 -8.69 -0.38 -9.79
CA LEU A 178 -7.27 -0.67 -9.56
C LEU A 178 -7.08 -1.84 -8.59
N ALA A 179 -7.89 -1.91 -7.52
CA ALA A 179 -7.87 -3.03 -6.60
C ALA A 179 -8.24 -4.34 -7.30
N LYS A 180 -9.27 -4.34 -8.16
CA LYS A 180 -9.64 -5.49 -9.00
C LYS A 180 -8.49 -5.90 -9.95
N LYS A 181 -7.88 -4.93 -10.65
CA LYS A 181 -6.75 -5.19 -11.57
C LYS A 181 -5.52 -5.73 -10.84
N LEU A 182 -5.17 -5.16 -9.68
CA LEU A 182 -4.06 -5.65 -8.86
C LEU A 182 -4.32 -7.05 -8.30
N TRP A 183 -5.56 -7.36 -7.91
CA TRP A 183 -5.97 -8.71 -7.50
C TRP A 183 -5.86 -9.72 -8.64
N ALA A 184 -6.23 -9.33 -9.87
CA ALA A 184 -6.04 -10.16 -11.05
C ALA A 184 -4.55 -10.39 -11.36
N PHE A 185 -3.73 -9.34 -11.27
CA PHE A 185 -2.28 -9.40 -11.53
C PHE A 185 -1.51 -10.23 -10.49
N LEU A 186 -1.98 -10.28 -9.23
CA LEU A 186 -1.38 -11.07 -8.16
C LEU A 186 -1.87 -12.53 -8.11
N GLY A 187 -2.64 -13.00 -9.11
CA GLY A 187 -3.00 -14.40 -9.26
C GLY A 187 -4.03 -14.94 -8.25
N PHE A 188 -4.80 -14.06 -7.59
CA PHE A 188 -5.87 -14.47 -6.67
C PHE A 188 -7.25 -14.58 -7.33
N GLY A 189 -7.31 -14.49 -8.67
CA GLY A 189 -8.55 -14.48 -9.44
C GLY A 189 -8.64 -15.61 -10.47
N ARG A 190 -8.81 -16.85 -9.99
CA ARG A 190 -9.71 -17.91 -10.47
C ARG A 190 -9.46 -19.20 -9.69
#